data_AF-A0A0F2Q4M6-F1
#
_entry.id   AF-A0A0F2Q4M6-F1
#
_cell.length_a   1.000
_cell.length_b   1.000
_cell.length_c   1.000
_cell.angle_alpha   90.00
_cell.angle_beta   90.00
_cell.angle_gamma   90.00
#
_symmetry.space_group_name_H-M   'P 1'
#
loop_
_entity.id
_entity.type
_entity.pdbx_description
1 polymer ?
#
loop_
_entity_poly.entity_id
_entity_poly.type
_entity_poly.pdbx_seq_one_letter_code
_entity_poly.pdbx_strand_id
1 'polypeptide(L)'
;MASVLMRSLVGLAAAAAIGGAIYIAFKERPIMVDLATAAIQPLQVTVKEDGVTRIRNVYAVSSPIAGHLDRIEFSVGDPISAGESIADIHPLDPPFLDIRTRTELMAGIDAARSSVAVAEVELIRARTARDLVRASHARAMKLAATNFISESELERLVGEVELA
;
A
#
# COMPACT_ATOMS: atom_id res chain seq x y z
N MET A 1 -54.62 96.37 -9.65
CA MET A 1 -53.35 95.61 -9.47
C MET A 1 -53.54 94.20 -8.93
N ALA A 2 -54.63 93.87 -8.21
CA ALA A 2 -54.87 92.53 -7.65
C ALA A 2 -55.12 91.41 -8.71
N SER A 3 -55.65 91.74 -9.89
CA SER A 3 -55.97 90.74 -10.93
C SER A 3 -54.76 90.19 -11.69
N VAL A 4 -53.62 90.90 -11.72
CA VAL A 4 -52.40 90.44 -12.40
C VAL A 4 -51.60 89.52 -11.47
N LEU A 5 -51.52 89.86 -10.17
CA LEU A 5 -50.90 89.03 -9.13
C LEU A 5 -51.61 87.68 -8.96
N MET A 6 -52.94 87.66 -9.02
CA MET A 6 -53.71 86.42 -8.94
C MET A 6 -53.49 85.53 -10.17
N ARG A 7 -53.34 86.12 -11.37
CA ARG A 7 -53.05 85.37 -12.60
C ARG A 7 -51.62 84.81 -12.64
N SER A 8 -50.63 85.53 -12.09
CA SER A 8 -49.25 85.02 -11.98
C SER A 8 -49.13 83.92 -10.91
N LEU A 9 -49.88 84.00 -9.81
CA LEU A 9 -49.89 82.96 -8.77
C LEU A 9 -50.53 81.67 -9.27
N VAL A 10 -51.64 81.78 -10.03
CA VAL A 10 -52.29 80.64 -10.69
C VAL A 10 -51.37 80.05 -11.77
N GLY A 11 -50.66 80.88 -12.54
CA GLY A 11 -49.68 80.44 -13.52
C GLY A 11 -48.49 79.68 -12.90
N LEU A 12 -47.95 80.17 -11.78
CA LEU A 12 -46.87 79.51 -11.05
C LEU A 12 -47.32 78.19 -10.43
N ALA A 13 -48.53 78.15 -9.85
CA ALA A 13 -49.13 76.92 -9.32
C ALA A 13 -49.35 75.88 -10.41
N ALA A 14 -49.82 76.29 -11.59
CA ALA A 14 -49.96 75.42 -12.75
C ALA A 14 -48.59 74.91 -13.25
N ALA A 15 -47.59 75.77 -13.34
CA ALA A 15 -46.24 75.38 -13.75
C ALA A 15 -45.58 74.40 -12.75
N ALA A 16 -45.76 74.62 -11.44
CA ALA A 16 -45.28 73.72 -10.40
C ALA A 16 -46.02 72.38 -10.41
N ALA A 17 -47.33 72.38 -10.66
CA ALA A 17 -48.13 71.16 -10.80
C ALA A 17 -47.69 70.34 -12.02
N ILE A 18 -47.46 71.00 -13.16
CA ILE A 18 -46.95 70.37 -14.39
C ILE A 18 -45.53 69.84 -14.16
N GLY A 19 -44.66 70.63 -13.54
CA GLY A 19 -43.29 70.22 -13.21
C GLY A 19 -43.26 69.01 -12.25
N GLY A 20 -44.12 69.01 -11.22
CA GLY A 20 -44.26 67.89 -10.29
C GLY A 20 -44.83 66.63 -10.95
N ALA A 21 -45.80 66.78 -11.86
CA ALA A 21 -46.37 65.67 -12.61
C ALA A 21 -45.34 65.04 -13.56
N ILE A 22 -44.55 65.85 -14.27
CA ILE A 22 -43.45 65.36 -15.11
C ILE A 22 -42.41 64.65 -14.24
N TYR A 23 -42.03 65.23 -13.10
CA TYR A 23 -41.06 64.61 -12.20
C TYR A 23 -41.52 63.24 -11.69
N ILE A 24 -42.79 63.08 -11.32
CA ILE A 24 -43.34 61.80 -10.86
C ILE A 24 -43.49 60.80 -12.01
N ALA A 25 -43.91 61.25 -13.20
CA ALA A 25 -44.10 60.38 -14.37
C ALA A 25 -42.78 59.84 -14.92
N PHE A 26 -41.71 60.64 -14.88
CA PHE A 26 -40.36 60.24 -15.28
C PHE A 26 -39.52 59.67 -14.14
N LYS A 27 -40.06 59.61 -12.91
CA LYS A 27 -39.38 58.96 -11.80
C LYS A 27 -39.40 57.45 -12.03
N GLU A 28 -38.23 56.91 -12.33
CA GLU A 28 -38.02 55.50 -12.59
C GLU A 28 -38.51 54.65 -11.40
N ARG A 29 -39.40 53.68 -11.69
CA ARG A 29 -39.95 52.81 -10.66
C ARG A 29 -39.02 51.62 -10.49
N PRO A 30 -38.39 51.45 -9.30
CA PRO A 30 -37.51 50.32 -9.09
C PRO A 30 -38.33 49.02 -9.16
N ILE A 31 -37.82 48.08 -9.95
CA ILE A 31 -38.35 46.72 -10.02
C ILE A 31 -37.69 45.88 -8.92
N MET A 32 -38.48 45.03 -8.26
CA MET A 32 -37.91 44.10 -7.28
C MET A 32 -37.08 43.04 -8.01
N VAL A 33 -35.84 42.89 -7.57
CA VAL A 33 -34.92 41.87 -8.07
C VAL A 33 -34.37 41.09 -6.87
N ASP A 34 -34.14 39.80 -7.08
CA ASP A 34 -33.52 38.95 -6.08
C ASP A 34 -31.99 39.11 -6.17
N LEU A 35 -31.38 39.52 -5.06
CA LEU A 35 -29.93 39.77 -4.98
C LEU A 35 -29.34 38.87 -3.91
N ALA A 36 -28.29 38.14 -4.28
CA ALA A 36 -27.46 37.38 -3.35
C ALA A 36 -26.04 37.97 -3.32
N THR A 37 -25.43 37.97 -2.14
CA THR A 37 -24.03 38.41 -1.99
C THR A 37 -23.12 37.26 -2.41
N ALA A 38 -22.30 37.47 -3.44
CA ALA A 38 -21.30 36.49 -3.87
C ALA A 38 -19.97 36.72 -3.15
N ALA A 39 -19.35 35.64 -2.68
CA ALA A 39 -18.02 35.66 -2.07
C ALA A 39 -17.17 34.53 -2.67
N ILE A 40 -15.88 34.81 -2.88
CA ILE A 40 -14.92 33.78 -3.30
C ILE A 40 -14.52 33.01 -2.04
N GLN A 41 -14.95 31.75 -1.97
CA GLN A 41 -14.64 30.81 -0.89
C GLN A 41 -14.33 29.43 -1.48
N PRO A 42 -13.61 28.55 -0.75
CA PRO A 42 -13.36 27.19 -1.21
C PRO A 42 -14.67 26.43 -1.42
N LEU A 43 -14.88 25.92 -2.64
CA LEU A 43 -16.02 25.08 -2.98
C LEU A 43 -15.67 23.61 -2.67
N GLN A 44 -16.39 22.99 -1.73
CA GLN A 44 -16.22 21.58 -1.42
C GLN A 44 -17.17 20.73 -2.27
N VAL A 45 -16.60 19.91 -3.15
CA VAL A 45 -17.33 18.90 -3.91
C VAL A 45 -17.14 17.56 -3.20
N THR A 46 -18.24 16.90 -2.85
CA THR A 46 -18.22 15.58 -2.20
C THR A 46 -18.74 14.53 -3.17
N VAL A 47 -18.02 13.41 -3.28
CA VAL A 47 -18.51 12.20 -3.97
C VAL A 47 -19.04 11.26 -2.90
N LYS A 48 -20.31 10.87 -3.02
CA LYS A 48 -20.96 9.95 -2.09
C LYS A 48 -21.08 8.58 -2.75
N GLU A 49 -20.41 7.60 -2.18
CA GLU A 49 -20.43 6.20 -2.61
C GLU A 49 -20.73 5.29 -1.42
N ASP A 50 -21.25 4.11 -1.73
CA ASP A 50 -21.48 3.06 -0.74
C ASP A 50 -20.21 2.21 -0.58
N GLY A 51 -19.73 2.10 0.65
CA GLY A 51 -18.58 1.27 1.00
C GLY A 51 -19.00 -0.01 1.71
N VAL A 52 -18.33 -1.11 1.41
CA VAL A 52 -18.42 -2.34 2.21
C VAL A 52 -17.11 -2.57 2.96
N THR A 53 -17.21 -2.88 4.25
CA THR A 53 -16.04 -3.27 5.05
C THR A 53 -15.67 -4.72 4.74
N ARG A 54 -14.39 -4.98 4.49
CA ARG A 54 -13.87 -6.34 4.25
C ARG A 54 -12.70 -6.61 5.19
N ILE A 55 -12.65 -7.84 5.70
CA ILE A 55 -11.51 -8.33 6.49
C ILE A 55 -10.33 -8.54 5.55
N ARG A 56 -9.19 -7.90 5.83
CA ARG A 56 -8.01 -7.95 4.96
C ARG A 56 -7.29 -9.30 5.03
N ASN A 57 -7.17 -9.84 6.24
CA ASN A 57 -6.37 -11.02 6.52
C ASN A 57 -7.30 -12.11 7.05
N VAL A 58 -7.64 -13.07 6.19
CA VAL A 58 -8.36 -14.28 6.56
C VAL A 58 -7.41 -15.43 6.35
N TYR A 59 -7.18 -16.21 7.40
CA TYR A 59 -6.28 -17.35 7.37
C TYR A 59 -7.08 -18.63 7.58
N ALA A 60 -6.76 -19.66 6.79
CA ALA A 60 -7.19 -21.02 7.05
C ALA A 60 -6.06 -21.71 7.81
N VAL A 61 -6.35 -22.19 9.02
CA VAL A 61 -5.41 -22.98 9.82
C VAL A 61 -5.72 -24.45 9.60
N SER A 62 -4.69 -25.24 9.30
CA SER A 62 -4.81 -26.68 9.06
C SER A 62 -3.73 -27.45 9.81
N SER A 63 -3.98 -28.73 10.02
CA SER A 63 -3.00 -29.66 10.57
C SER A 63 -2.10 -30.21 9.47
N PRO A 64 -0.77 -30.28 9.69
CA PRO A 64 0.12 -30.98 8.77
C PRO A 64 0.05 -32.51 8.92
N ILE A 65 -0.55 -33.01 10.00
CA ILE A 65 -0.63 -34.44 10.32
C ILE A 65 -2.08 -34.91 10.42
N ALA A 66 -2.31 -36.16 10.06
CA ALA A 66 -3.59 -36.83 10.30
C ALA A 66 -3.68 -37.30 11.77
N GLY A 67 -4.88 -37.20 12.33
CA GLY A 67 -5.12 -37.54 13.72
C GLY A 67 -6.57 -37.30 14.13
N HIS A 68 -6.85 -37.53 15.40
CA HIS A 68 -8.10 -37.17 16.05
C HIS A 68 -7.96 -35.78 16.65
N LEU A 69 -8.94 -34.93 16.38
CA LEU A 69 -9.02 -33.58 16.95
C LEU A 69 -9.62 -33.68 18.35
N ASP A 70 -8.91 -33.15 19.34
CA ASP A 70 -9.44 -33.02 20.69
C ASP A 70 -10.55 -31.97 20.73
N ARG A 71 -11.29 -31.91 21.83
CA ARG A 71 -12.38 -30.95 21.97
C ARG A 71 -11.83 -29.52 21.86
N ILE A 72 -12.32 -28.77 20.87
CA ILE A 72 -12.05 -27.34 20.76
C ILE A 72 -12.76 -26.60 21.91
N GLU A 73 -12.01 -25.83 22.68
CA GLU A 73 -12.53 -25.01 23.77
C GLU A 73 -12.98 -23.61 23.31
N PHE A 74 -12.44 -23.14 22.17
CA PHE A 74 -12.76 -21.84 21.58
C PHE A 74 -14.13 -21.80 20.89
N SER A 75 -14.80 -20.67 21.04
CA SER A 75 -16.02 -20.30 20.34
C SER A 75 -15.77 -19.22 19.28
N VAL A 76 -16.71 -19.09 18.33
CA VAL A 76 -16.62 -18.08 17.28
C VAL A 76 -16.68 -16.67 17.89
N GLY A 77 -15.65 -15.87 17.62
CA GLY A 77 -15.53 -14.50 18.12
C GLY A 77 -14.57 -14.36 19.30
N ASP A 78 -14.07 -15.47 19.85
CA ASP A 78 -13.07 -15.43 20.91
C ASP A 78 -11.75 -14.82 20.41
N PRO A 79 -11.11 -13.94 21.19
CA PRO A 79 -9.82 -13.38 20.83
C PRO A 79 -8.72 -14.44 20.99
N ILE A 80 -7.79 -14.49 20.03
CA ILE A 80 -6.66 -15.42 20.03
C ILE A 80 -5.36 -14.63 19.86
N SER A 81 -4.36 -14.95 20.68
CA SER A 81 -3.03 -14.33 20.59
C SER A 81 -2.08 -15.15 19.71
N ALA A 82 -1.05 -14.50 19.16
CA ALA A 82 -0.04 -15.20 18.37
C ALA A 82 0.71 -16.24 19.24
N GLY A 83 0.77 -17.48 18.76
CA GLY A 83 1.43 -18.59 19.46
C GLY A 83 0.54 -19.36 20.43
N GLU A 84 -0.72 -18.96 20.58
CA GLU A 84 -1.71 -19.69 21.37
C GLU A 84 -2.19 -20.95 20.63
N SER A 85 -2.28 -22.08 21.32
CA SER A 85 -2.82 -23.32 20.74
C SER A 85 -4.32 -23.18 20.59
N ILE A 86 -4.83 -23.30 19.37
CA ILE A 86 -6.27 -23.23 19.07
C ILE A 86 -6.93 -24.62 19.02
N ALA A 87 -6.12 -25.67 18.87
CA ALA A 87 -6.56 -27.03 18.68
C ALA A 87 -5.41 -28.00 18.96
N ASP A 88 -5.69 -29.03 19.74
CA ASP A 88 -4.77 -30.14 19.98
C ASP A 88 -5.19 -31.35 19.15
N ILE A 89 -4.22 -31.98 18.49
CA ILE A 89 -4.46 -33.10 17.58
C ILE A 89 -3.69 -34.30 18.08
N HIS A 90 -4.42 -35.35 18.42
CA HIS A 90 -3.86 -36.64 18.77
C HIS A 90 -3.52 -37.43 17.50
N PRO A 91 -2.25 -37.72 17.20
CA PRO A 91 -1.87 -38.47 16.00
C PRO A 91 -2.50 -39.87 15.99
N LEU A 92 -2.66 -40.44 14.80
CA LEU A 92 -3.06 -41.84 14.67
C LEU A 92 -2.02 -42.76 15.30
N ASP A 93 -2.48 -43.89 15.84
CA ASP A 93 -1.60 -44.94 16.33
C ASP A 93 -0.62 -45.37 15.22
N PRO A 94 0.68 -45.45 15.51
CA PRO A 94 1.65 -45.89 14.52
C PRO A 94 1.32 -47.33 14.09
N PRO A 95 1.43 -47.65 12.79
CA PRO A 95 1.22 -49.02 12.34
C PRO A 95 2.26 -49.94 12.99
N PHE A 96 1.93 -51.22 13.13
CA PHE A 96 2.88 -52.22 13.61
C PHE A 96 4.13 -52.21 12.73
N LEU A 97 5.27 -51.87 13.34
CA LEU A 97 6.57 -51.88 12.67
C LEU A 97 7.17 -53.28 12.78
N ASP A 98 7.02 -54.08 11.74
CA ASP A 98 7.77 -55.34 11.62
C ASP A 98 9.28 -55.06 11.48
N ILE A 99 10.10 -56.09 11.72
CA ILE A 99 11.56 -55.97 11.66
C ILE A 99 12.02 -55.43 10.29
N ARG A 100 11.36 -55.84 9.21
CA ARG A 100 11.67 -55.38 7.85
C ARG A 100 11.40 -53.88 7.69
N THR A 101 10.19 -53.40 8.00
CA THR A 101 9.82 -51.99 7.88
C THR A 101 10.69 -51.11 8.76
N ARG A 102 10.99 -51.55 9.99
CA ARG A 102 11.92 -50.83 10.87
C ARG A 102 13.30 -50.68 10.25
N THR A 103 13.83 -51.76 9.66
CA THR A 103 15.14 -51.75 9.01
C THR A 103 15.16 -50.83 7.79
N GLU A 104 14.09 -50.83 6.99
CA GLU A 104 13.95 -49.94 5.83
C GLU A 104 13.88 -48.46 6.23
N LEU A 105 13.09 -48.13 7.27
CA LEU A 105 13.00 -46.78 7.81
C LEU A 105 14.34 -46.31 8.36
N MET A 106 15.07 -47.16 9.09
CA MET A 106 16.41 -46.84 9.59
C MET A 106 17.41 -46.61 8.46
N ALA A 107 17.42 -47.49 7.44
CA ALA A 107 18.26 -47.30 6.26
C ALA A 107 17.93 -45.99 5.52
N GLY A 108 16.65 -45.61 5.45
CA GLY A 108 16.21 -44.33 4.91
C GLY A 108 16.76 -43.13 5.69
N ILE A 109 16.75 -43.20 7.03
CA ILE A 109 17.34 -42.16 7.89
C ILE A 109 18.85 -42.05 7.64
N ASP A 110 19.57 -43.16 7.56
CA ASP A 110 21.01 -43.18 7.34
C ASP A 110 21.39 -42.67 5.94
N ALA A 111 20.60 -43.02 4.92
CA ALA A 111 20.76 -42.46 3.57
C ALA A 111 20.52 -40.94 3.56
N ALA A 112 19.46 -40.45 4.22
CA ALA A 112 19.18 -39.03 4.31
C ALA A 112 20.32 -38.25 5.00
N ARG A 113 20.84 -38.79 6.11
CA ARG A 113 22.00 -38.21 6.81
C ARG A 113 23.25 -38.17 5.92
N SER A 114 23.48 -39.23 5.17
CA SER A 114 24.62 -39.29 4.23
C SER A 114 24.50 -38.24 3.13
N SER A 115 23.30 -38.04 2.58
CA SER A 115 23.02 -36.98 1.60
C SER A 115 23.27 -35.58 2.15
N VAL A 116 22.89 -35.31 3.41
CA VAL A 116 23.19 -34.04 4.08
C VAL A 116 24.70 -33.85 4.22
N ALA A 117 25.44 -34.87 4.65
CA ALA A 117 26.88 -34.79 4.80
C ALA A 117 27.59 -34.49 3.46
N VAL A 118 27.15 -35.10 2.36
CA VAL A 118 27.67 -34.80 1.01
C VAL A 118 27.37 -33.35 0.62
N ALA A 119 26.14 -32.87 0.84
CA ALA A 119 25.76 -31.51 0.54
C ALA A 119 26.57 -30.48 1.36
N GLU A 120 26.88 -30.77 2.62
CA GLU A 120 27.74 -29.93 3.45
C GLU A 120 29.17 -29.85 2.91
N VAL A 121 29.73 -30.99 2.46
CA VAL A 121 31.07 -31.02 1.85
C VAL A 121 31.09 -30.23 0.53
N GLU A 122 30.09 -30.38 -0.32
CA GLU A 122 29.99 -29.61 -1.57
C GLU A 122 29.81 -28.11 -1.29
N LEU A 123 29.06 -27.73 -0.25
CA LEU A 123 28.95 -26.34 0.19
C LEU A 123 30.30 -25.77 0.63
N ILE A 124 31.08 -26.52 1.41
CA ILE A 124 32.42 -26.11 1.84
C ILE A 124 33.34 -25.95 0.62
N ARG A 125 33.29 -26.90 -0.33
CA ARG A 125 34.05 -26.85 -1.57
C ARG A 125 33.71 -25.63 -2.41
N ALA A 126 32.42 -25.36 -2.63
CA ALA A 126 31.94 -24.20 -3.38
C ALA A 126 32.38 -22.88 -2.71
N ARG A 127 32.26 -22.77 -1.38
CA ARG A 127 32.73 -21.59 -0.62
C ARG A 127 34.24 -21.39 -0.79
N THR A 128 35.02 -22.46 -0.68
CA THR A 128 36.48 -22.41 -0.82
C THR A 128 36.90 -21.99 -2.22
N ALA A 129 36.23 -22.52 -3.26
CA ALA A 129 36.46 -22.12 -4.65
C ALA A 129 36.15 -20.63 -4.87
N ARG A 130 35.01 -20.15 -4.38
CA ARG A 130 34.62 -18.74 -4.44
C ARG A 130 35.64 -17.83 -3.73
N ASP A 131 36.09 -18.23 -2.54
CA ASP A 131 37.04 -17.44 -1.76
C ASP A 131 38.43 -17.41 -2.44
N LEU A 132 38.86 -18.50 -3.08
CA LEU A 132 40.07 -18.55 -3.90
C LEU A 132 39.99 -17.58 -5.10
N VAL A 133 38.88 -17.60 -5.83
CA VAL A 133 38.65 -16.71 -6.99
C VAL A 133 38.65 -15.25 -6.56
N ARG A 134 37.96 -14.91 -5.46
CA ARG A 134 37.99 -13.55 -4.88
C ARG A 134 39.40 -13.11 -4.48
N ALA A 135 40.17 -13.99 -3.83
CA ALA A 135 41.53 -13.68 -3.43
C ALA A 135 42.46 -13.48 -4.65
N SER A 136 42.29 -14.28 -5.71
CA SER A 136 43.04 -14.14 -6.96
C SER A 136 42.71 -12.83 -7.67
N HIS A 137 41.43 -12.46 -7.77
CA HIS A 137 41.01 -11.18 -8.31
C HIS A 137 41.58 -9.98 -7.53
N ALA A 138 41.52 -10.02 -6.19
CA ALA A 138 42.08 -8.96 -5.36
C ALA A 138 43.61 -8.81 -5.54
N ARG A 139 44.34 -9.90 -5.77
CA ARG A 139 45.77 -9.86 -6.12
C ARG A 139 45.99 -9.27 -7.52
N ALA A 140 45.20 -9.68 -8.51
CA ALA A 140 45.30 -9.18 -9.88
C ALA A 140 45.08 -7.67 -9.96
N MET A 141 44.04 -7.15 -9.29
CA MET A 141 43.76 -5.71 -9.20
C MET A 141 44.97 -4.92 -8.67
N LYS A 142 45.66 -5.43 -7.63
CA LYS A 142 46.85 -4.77 -7.08
C LYS A 142 48.04 -4.79 -8.06
N LEU A 143 48.24 -5.89 -8.79
CA LEU A 143 49.34 -6.03 -9.76
C LEU A 143 49.10 -5.20 -11.02
N ALA A 144 47.84 -5.08 -11.46
CA ALA A 144 47.44 -4.24 -12.57
C ALA A 144 47.70 -2.75 -12.28
N ALA A 145 47.42 -2.29 -11.05
CA ALA A 145 47.74 -0.93 -10.62
C ALA A 145 49.25 -0.61 -10.71
N THR A 146 50.11 -1.62 -10.63
CA THR A 146 51.56 -1.50 -10.82
C THR A 146 52.04 -1.81 -12.25
N ASN A 147 51.13 -1.93 -13.22
CA ASN A 147 51.40 -2.30 -14.62
C ASN A 147 52.16 -3.62 -14.81
N PHE A 148 52.00 -4.57 -13.88
CA PHE A 148 52.72 -5.85 -13.90
C PHE A 148 51.97 -6.96 -14.66
N ILE A 149 50.68 -6.77 -14.92
CA ILE A 149 49.82 -7.66 -15.73
C ILE A 149 49.08 -6.84 -16.79
N SER A 150 48.66 -7.46 -17.90
CA SER A 150 47.89 -6.79 -18.95
C SER A 150 46.42 -6.58 -18.55
N GLU A 151 45.76 -5.59 -19.14
CA GLU A 151 44.31 -5.34 -18.95
C GLU A 151 43.47 -6.56 -19.37
N SER A 152 43.85 -7.25 -20.46
CA SER A 152 43.16 -8.46 -20.91
C SER A 152 43.20 -9.60 -19.88
N GLU A 153 44.30 -9.74 -19.13
CA GLU A 153 44.45 -10.77 -18.10
C GLU A 153 43.69 -10.38 -16.82
N LEU A 154 43.60 -9.09 -16.52
CA LEU A 154 42.76 -8.57 -15.45
C LEU A 154 41.28 -8.82 -15.74
N GLU A 155 40.80 -8.49 -16.94
CA GLU A 155 39.41 -8.70 -17.37
C GLU A 155 39.00 -10.19 -17.29
N ARG A 156 39.91 -11.11 -17.68
CA ARG A 156 39.68 -12.55 -17.56
C ARG A 156 39.43 -12.97 -16.10
N LEU A 157 40.24 -12.47 -15.17
CA LEU A 157 40.12 -12.79 -13.74
C LEU A 157 38.93 -12.09 -13.07
N VAL A 158 38.49 -10.94 -13.58
CA VAL A 158 37.23 -10.29 -13.17
C VAL A 158 36.03 -11.13 -13.59
N GLY A 159 36.01 -11.62 -14.84
CA GLY A 159 34.94 -12.46 -15.36
C GLY A 159 34.77 -13.78 -14.61
N GLU A 160 35.87 -14.36 -14.09
CA GLU A 160 35.80 -15.56 -13.25
C GLU A 160 35.09 -15.32 -11.91
N VAL A 161 35.09 -14.10 -11.37
CA VAL A 161 34.37 -13.76 -10.11
C VAL A 161 32.87 -13.65 -10.32
N GLU A 162 32.41 -13.13 -11.46
CA GLU A 162 30.98 -13.01 -11.78
C GLU A 162 30.30 -14.36 -12.00
N LEU A 163 31.08 -15.39 -12.35
CA LEU A 163 30.60 -16.74 -12.61
C LEU A 163 30.65 -17.67 -11.38
N ALA A 164 31.17 -17.19 -10.24
CA ALA A 164 31.41 -17.96 -9.00
C ALA A 164 30.42 -17.63 -7.86
#